data_AF-A0A564Y8B5-F1
#
_entry.id   AF-A0A564Y8B5-F1
#
_cell.length_a   1.000
_cell.length_b   1.000
_cell.length_c   1.000
_cell.angle_alpha   90.00
_cell.angle_beta   90.00
_cell.angle_gamma   90.00
#
_symmetry.space_group_name_H-M   'P 1'
#
loop_
_entity.id
_entity.type
_entity.pdbx_description
1 polymer ?
#
loop_
_entity_poly.entity_id
_entity_poly.type
_entity_poly.pdbx_seq_one_letter_code
_entity_poly.pdbx_strand_id
1 'polypeptide(L)'
;MSTEKRPCLWNTHLNHYSKETASFLNSLIAECNLANKYRCEIREQIAKGKPLPLEFKGTKISDLPKPIESNKRSASSHGLRSRQAIIASGAYDPPKYRPIKDFKNRDQEKSRLASIFAFGEDLGKKKLQDK
;
A
#
# COMPACT_ATOMS: atom_id res chain seq x y z
N MET A 1 -31.30 5.30 12.22
CA MET A 1 -30.92 5.92 10.92
C MET A 1 -29.41 6.01 10.91
N SER A 2 -28.75 5.18 10.10
CA SER A 2 -27.29 5.04 10.09
C SER A 2 -26.60 6.26 9.47
N THR A 3 -25.58 6.77 10.16
CA THR A 3 -24.74 7.88 9.70
C THR A 3 -23.55 7.34 8.92
N GLU A 4 -23.62 7.38 7.59
CA GLU A 4 -22.45 7.17 6.74
C GLU A 4 -21.49 8.35 6.88
N LYS A 5 -20.44 8.17 7.69
CA LYS A 5 -19.26 9.04 7.69
C LYS A 5 -18.55 8.89 6.34
N ARG A 6 -18.65 9.90 5.47
CA ARG A 6 -17.79 10.03 4.29
C ARG A 6 -16.41 10.57 4.70
N PRO A 7 -15.29 9.91 4.37
CA PRO A 7 -13.98 10.51 4.54
C PRO A 7 -13.57 11.33 3.29
N CYS A 8 -13.04 12.54 3.54
CA CYS A 8 -12.23 13.43 2.68
C CYS A 8 -12.97 14.15 1.52
N LEU A 9 -13.21 15.47 1.43
CA LEU A 9 -12.66 16.76 1.93
C LEU A 9 -11.51 17.44 1.16
N TRP A 10 -11.14 17.02 -0.06
CA TRP A 10 -10.29 17.88 -0.91
C TRP A 10 -10.75 17.84 -2.37
N ASN A 11 -11.33 18.96 -2.83
CA ASN A 11 -11.67 19.33 -4.21
C ASN A 11 -12.14 18.21 -5.16
N THR A 12 -13.44 17.88 -5.13
CA THR A 12 -14.09 17.27 -6.30
C THR A 12 -14.69 18.37 -7.16
N HIS A 13 -13.88 19.03 -7.98
CA HIS A 13 -14.44 19.60 -9.20
C HIS A 13 -15.10 18.42 -9.96
N LEU A 14 -16.25 18.65 -10.61
CA LEU A 14 -16.82 17.62 -11.51
C LEU A 14 -15.82 17.39 -12.64
N ASN A 15 -14.91 16.46 -12.43
CA ASN A 15 -13.84 16.12 -13.35
C ASN A 15 -14.45 15.27 -14.46
N HIS A 16 -14.88 15.93 -15.53
CA HIS A 16 -15.10 15.21 -16.78
C HIS A 16 -13.76 14.60 -17.19
N TYR A 17 -13.74 13.29 -17.41
CA TYR A 17 -12.57 12.63 -17.94
C TYR A 17 -12.20 13.25 -19.29
N SER A 18 -10.90 13.49 -19.52
CA SER A 18 -10.42 13.79 -20.86
C SER A 18 -10.86 12.68 -21.83
N LYS A 19 -11.11 13.03 -23.10
CA LYS A 19 -11.47 12.06 -24.14
C LYS A 19 -10.46 10.91 -24.22
N GLU A 20 -9.17 11.24 -24.07
CA GLU A 20 -8.08 10.28 -24.05
C GLU A 20 -8.19 9.33 -22.86
N THR A 21 -8.39 9.87 -21.65
CA THR A 21 -8.56 9.07 -20.43
C THR A 21 -9.80 8.17 -20.50
N ALA A 22 -10.92 8.68 -21.03
CA ALA A 22 -12.13 7.88 -21.20
C ALA A 22 -11.90 6.73 -22.20
N SER A 23 -11.19 6.99 -23.30
CA SER A 23 -10.81 5.96 -24.27
C SER A 23 -9.92 4.89 -23.63
N PHE A 24 -8.88 5.31 -22.91
CA PHE A 24 -7.97 4.41 -22.21
C PHE A 24 -8.67 3.53 -21.17
N LEU A 25 -9.53 4.11 -20.33
CA LEU A 25 -10.33 3.36 -19.35
C LEU A 25 -11.26 2.35 -20.03
N ASN A 26 -11.85 2.69 -21.19
CA ASN A 26 -12.69 1.76 -21.93
C ASN A 26 -11.90 0.57 -22.49
N SER A 27 -10.67 0.77 -22.98
CA SER A 27 -9.79 -0.32 -23.39
C SER A 27 -9.45 -1.23 -22.20
N LEU A 28 -9.07 -0.66 -21.06
CA LEU A 28 -8.81 -1.43 -19.84
C LEU A 28 -10.03 -2.27 -19.41
N ILE A 29 -11.23 -1.72 -19.45
CA ILE A 29 -12.46 -2.46 -19.10
C ILE A 29 -12.71 -3.62 -20.09
N ALA A 30 -12.36 -3.44 -21.36
CA ALA A 30 -12.52 -4.49 -22.36
C ALA A 30 -11.54 -5.66 -22.11
N GLU A 31 -10.31 -5.34 -21.74
CA GLU A 31 -9.22 -6.31 -21.49
C GLU A 31 -9.35 -7.02 -20.12
N CYS A 32 -9.84 -6.32 -19.09
CA CYS A 32 -9.99 -6.90 -17.76
C CYS A 32 -11.11 -7.95 -17.68
N ASN A 33 -10.85 -9.08 -17.00
CA ASN A 33 -11.86 -10.12 -16.74
C ASN A 33 -12.86 -9.70 -15.63
N LEU A 34 -13.67 -8.67 -15.92
CA LEU A 34 -14.74 -8.17 -15.06
C LEU A 34 -16.09 -8.70 -15.49
N ALA A 35 -16.96 -9.01 -14.51
CA ALA A 35 -18.35 -9.31 -14.79
C ALA A 35 -19.06 -8.13 -15.47
N ASN A 36 -19.99 -8.41 -16.39
CA ASN A 36 -20.70 -7.40 -17.18
C ASN A 36 -21.38 -6.32 -16.35
N LYS A 37 -21.89 -6.65 -15.17
CA LYS A 37 -22.51 -5.69 -14.25
C LYS A 37 -21.56 -4.55 -13.87
N TYR A 38 -20.31 -4.88 -13.52
CA TYR A 38 -19.28 -3.90 -13.17
C TYR A 38 -18.80 -3.11 -14.40
N ARG A 39 -18.72 -3.75 -15.57
CA ARG A 39 -18.37 -3.07 -16.82
C ARG A 39 -19.38 -1.95 -17.14
N CYS A 40 -20.68 -2.21 -16.98
CA CYS A 40 -21.73 -1.21 -17.19
C CYS A 40 -21.66 -0.07 -16.17
N GLU A 41 -21.48 -0.39 -14.89
CA GLU A 41 -21.39 0.60 -13.80
C GLU A 41 -20.20 1.56 -14.00
N ILE A 42 -19.02 1.03 -14.34
CA ILE A 42 -17.82 1.86 -14.59
C ILE A 42 -18.04 2.77 -15.80
N ARG A 43 -18.60 2.24 -16.90
CA ARG A 43 -18.88 3.04 -18.12
C ARG A 43 -19.87 4.17 -17.84
N GLU A 44 -20.89 3.91 -17.03
CA GLU A 44 -21.85 4.92 -16.61
C GLU A 44 -21.19 6.03 -15.78
N GLN A 45 -20.26 5.67 -14.88
CA GLN A 45 -19.53 6.67 -14.08
C GLN A 45 -18.56 7.50 -14.91
N ILE A 46 -17.86 6.89 -15.88
CA ILE A 46 -17.00 7.60 -16.83
C ILE A 46 -17.82 8.61 -17.64
N ALA A 47 -18.98 8.20 -18.16
CA ALA A 47 -19.86 9.09 -18.92
C ALA A 47 -20.39 10.27 -18.09
N LYS A 48 -20.63 10.06 -16.79
CA LYS A 48 -21.10 11.08 -15.85
C LYS A 48 -19.97 11.95 -15.26
N GLY A 49 -18.71 11.67 -15.58
CA GLY A 49 -17.55 12.34 -14.97
C GLY A 49 -17.47 12.15 -13.45
N LYS A 50 -18.00 11.03 -12.95
CA LYS A 50 -17.92 10.67 -11.52
C LYS A 50 -16.65 9.85 -11.28
N PRO A 51 -16.02 9.98 -10.10
CA PRO A 51 -14.85 9.17 -9.76
C PRO A 51 -15.21 7.67 -9.82
N LEU A 52 -14.25 6.83 -10.24
CA LEU A 52 -14.43 5.37 -10.28
C LEU A 52 -14.83 4.82 -8.89
N PRO A 53 -15.61 3.73 -8.85
CA PRO A 53 -16.05 3.15 -7.60
C PRO A 53 -14.85 2.49 -6.91
N LEU A 54 -14.61 2.86 -5.64
CA LEU A 54 -13.54 2.28 -4.83
C LEU A 54 -13.88 0.86 -4.38
N GLU A 55 -15.17 0.60 -4.14
CA GLU A 55 -15.66 -0.71 -3.70
C GLU A 55 -16.88 -1.09 -4.54
N PHE A 56 -16.90 -2.32 -5.03
CA PHE A 56 -18.07 -2.87 -5.70
C PHE A 56 -18.93 -3.63 -4.68
N LYS A 57 -20.25 -3.43 -4.72
CA LYS A 57 -21.16 -4.19 -3.85
C LYS A 57 -21.00 -5.68 -4.11
N GLY A 58 -20.63 -6.45 -3.08
CA GLY A 58 -20.44 -7.89 -3.13
C GLY A 58 -19.00 -8.36 -3.31
N THR A 59 -18.03 -7.47 -3.59
CA THR A 59 -16.61 -7.84 -3.50
C THR A 59 -16.19 -7.81 -2.04
N LYS A 60 -15.96 -8.98 -1.44
CA LYS A 60 -15.38 -9.05 -0.10
C LYS A 60 -13.91 -8.63 -0.20
N ILE A 61 -13.63 -7.38 0.17
CA ILE A 61 -12.26 -6.85 0.28
C ILE A 61 -11.48 -7.57 1.41
N SER A 62 -12.15 -8.43 2.19
CA SER A 62 -11.57 -9.22 3.28
C SER A 62 -10.41 -10.13 2.86
N ASP A 63 -10.32 -10.47 1.58
CA ASP A 63 -9.35 -11.46 1.09
C ASP A 63 -8.15 -10.80 0.40
N LEU A 64 -8.17 -9.47 0.21
CA LEU A 64 -6.97 -8.75 -0.19
C LEU A 64 -6.05 -8.61 1.02
N PRO A 65 -4.72 -8.82 0.86
CA PRO A 65 -3.78 -8.49 1.92
C PRO A 65 -4.00 -7.03 2.28
N LYS A 66 -4.38 -6.77 3.53
CA LYS A 66 -4.48 -5.40 4.05
C LYS A 66 -3.19 -4.68 3.63
N PRO A 67 -3.28 -3.46 3.06
CA PRO A 67 -2.10 -2.65 2.83
C PRO A 67 -1.31 -2.69 4.13
N ILE A 68 -0.01 -3.02 4.05
CA ILE A 68 0.88 -2.94 5.20
C ILE A 68 0.73 -1.50 5.69
N GLU A 69 -0.06 -1.30 6.74
CA GLU A 69 -0.29 0.02 7.30
C GLU A 69 1.10 0.50 7.68
N SER A 70 1.61 1.48 6.93
CA SER A 70 2.90 2.09 7.20
C SER A 70 2.89 2.41 8.68
N ASN A 71 3.74 1.75 9.46
CA ASN A 71 3.73 1.74 10.91
C ASN A 71 3.51 3.17 11.42
N LYS A 72 2.24 3.55 11.64
CA LYS A 72 1.88 4.91 12.00
C LYS A 72 2.36 4.95 13.43
N ARG A 73 3.59 5.45 13.63
CA ARG A 73 4.13 5.68 14.96
C ARG A 73 3.01 6.39 15.69
N SER A 74 2.44 5.69 16.68
CA SER A 74 1.47 6.26 17.61
C SER A 74 1.99 7.65 17.91
N ALA A 75 1.21 8.68 17.59
CA ALA A 75 1.56 10.03 17.96
C ALA A 75 1.68 9.97 19.49
N SER A 76 2.92 9.88 19.97
CA SER A 76 3.21 9.67 21.37
C SER A 76 2.38 10.69 22.14
N SER A 77 1.60 10.23 23.12
CA SER A 77 0.75 11.05 23.98
C SER A 77 1.51 12.17 24.72
N HIS A 78 2.82 12.27 24.53
CA HIS A 78 3.63 13.38 25.01
C HIS A 78 3.44 14.60 24.10
N GLY A 79 3.01 15.71 24.69
CA GLY A 79 2.84 16.98 23.99
C GLY A 79 4.10 17.46 23.25
N LEU A 80 3.95 18.53 22.47
CA LEU A 80 5.05 19.11 21.69
C LEU A 80 6.24 19.43 22.60
N ARG A 81 7.44 18.97 22.21
CA ARG A 81 8.68 19.25 22.94
C ARG A 81 9.09 20.70 22.71
N SER A 82 9.66 21.34 23.74
CA SER A 82 10.24 22.68 23.59
C SER A 82 11.44 22.65 22.63
N ARG A 83 11.72 23.79 21.97
CA ARG A 83 12.84 23.93 21.02
C ARG A 83 14.17 23.50 21.64
N GLN A 84 14.44 23.88 22.89
CA GLN A 84 15.67 23.53 23.60
C GLN A 84 15.77 22.02 23.82
N ALA A 85 14.68 21.34 24.16
CA ALA A 85 14.66 19.89 24.35
C ALA A 85 14.94 19.14 23.05
N ILE A 86 14.43 19.63 21.91
CA ILE A 86 14.68 19.03 20.59
C ILE A 86 16.16 19.13 20.23
N ILE A 87 16.76 20.31 20.42
CA ILE A 87 18.19 20.55 20.17
C ILE A 87 19.04 19.67 21.08
N ALA A 88 18.73 19.62 22.38
CA ALA A 88 19.48 18.80 23.35
C ALA A 88 19.43 17.29 23.05
N SER A 89 18.36 16.79 22.40
CA SER A 89 18.29 15.38 22.00
C SER A 89 19.14 15.02 20.77
N GLY A 90 19.86 15.97 20.17
CA GLY A 90 20.63 15.72 18.96
C GLY A 90 19.76 15.31 17.77
N ALA A 91 18.49 15.75 17.75
CA ALA A 91 17.53 15.36 16.69
C ALA A 91 17.95 15.84 15.30
N TYR A 92 18.81 16.86 15.24
CA TYR A 92 19.37 17.42 14.01
C TYR A 92 20.74 16.84 13.66
N ASP A 93 21.35 16.05 14.55
CA ASP A 93 22.65 15.45 14.31
C ASP A 93 22.48 14.22 13.39
N PRO A 94 23.32 14.06 12.35
CA PRO A 94 23.24 12.90 11.50
C PRO A 94 23.52 11.62 12.32
N PRO A 95 22.80 10.51 12.04
CA PRO A 95 23.04 9.27 12.75
C PRO A 95 24.48 8.82 12.54
N LYS A 96 25.17 8.48 13.64
CA LYS A 96 26.53 7.95 13.58
C LYS A 96 26.53 6.70 12.71
N TYR A 97 27.43 6.66 11.73
CA TYR A 97 27.63 5.48 10.90
C TYR A 97 27.90 4.27 11.80
N ARG A 98 27.10 3.22 11.61
CA ARG A 98 27.33 1.92 12.22
C ARG A 98 27.70 0.97 11.09
N PRO A 99 28.89 0.34 11.15
CA PRO A 99 29.25 -0.72 10.21
C PRO A 99 28.12 -1.75 10.20
N ILE A 100 27.72 -2.15 8.99
CA ILE A 100 26.78 -3.26 8.84
C ILE A 100 27.48 -4.47 9.43
N LYS A 101 26.80 -5.21 10.31
CA LYS A 101 27.36 -6.42 10.90
C LYS A 101 27.72 -7.37 9.77
N ASP A 102 29.00 -7.69 9.63
CA ASP A 102 29.44 -8.70 8.67
C ASP A 102 28.73 -10.02 8.93
N PHE A 103 28.19 -10.62 7.88
CA PHE A 103 27.64 -11.96 7.97
C PHE A 103 28.77 -12.93 8.28
N LYS A 104 28.57 -13.80 9.29
CA LYS A 104 29.55 -14.82 9.69
C LYS A 104 29.93 -15.74 8.51
N ASN A 105 29.02 -15.97 7.57
CA ASN A 105 29.27 -16.74 6.36
C ASN A 105 28.49 -16.14 5.19
N ARG A 106 29.20 -15.53 4.23
CA ARG A 106 28.60 -14.84 3.07
C ARG A 106 27.92 -15.82 2.12
N ASP A 107 28.43 -17.03 1.98
CA ASP A 107 27.91 -18.03 1.05
C ASP A 107 26.58 -18.60 1.54
N GLN A 108 26.43 -18.80 2.86
CA GLN A 108 25.17 -19.21 3.47
C GLN A 108 24.08 -18.14 3.26
N GLU A 109 24.40 -16.87 3.49
CA GLU A 109 23.42 -15.79 3.29
C GLU A 109 23.05 -15.64 1.81
N LYS A 110 24.02 -15.79 0.90
CA LYS A 110 23.76 -15.79 -0.55
C LYS A 110 22.78 -16.91 -0.93
N SER A 111 22.98 -18.12 -0.43
CA SER A 111 22.08 -19.25 -0.69
C SER A 111 20.69 -19.04 -0.09
N ARG A 112 20.62 -18.47 1.12
CA ARG A 112 19.37 -18.16 1.81
C ARG A 112 18.55 -17.14 1.02
N LEU A 113 19.18 -16.04 0.62
CA LEU A 113 18.54 -14.99 -0.17
C LEU A 113 18.13 -15.49 -1.57
N ALA A 114 18.95 -16.30 -2.22
CA ALA A 114 18.59 -16.92 -3.50
C ALA A 114 17.30 -17.76 -3.39
N SER A 115 17.15 -18.53 -2.31
CA SER A 115 15.95 -19.33 -2.06
C SER A 115 14.71 -18.45 -1.85
N ILE A 116 14.86 -17.37 -1.06
CA ILE A 116 13.79 -16.40 -0.81
C ILE A 116 13.37 -15.70 -2.11
N PHE A 117 14.31 -15.32 -2.97
CA PHE A 117 13.97 -14.63 -4.22
C PHE A 117 13.38 -15.55 -5.28
N ALA A 118 13.85 -16.79 -5.37
CA ALA A 118 13.33 -17.75 -6.34
C ALA A 118 11.95 -18.30 -5.95
N PHE A 119 11.73 -18.58 -4.66
CA PHE A 119 10.56 -19.33 -4.19
C PHE A 119 9.69 -18.58 -3.18
N GLY A 120 10.09 -17.38 -2.76
CA GLY A 120 9.40 -16.61 -1.71
C GLY A 120 9.63 -17.13 -0.30
N GLU A 121 10.42 -18.19 -0.13
CA GLU A 121 10.55 -18.91 1.14
C GLU A 121 12.01 -19.28 1.47
N ASP A 122 12.33 -19.34 2.76
CA ASP A 122 13.63 -19.76 3.27
C ASP A 122 13.68 -21.28 3.44
N LEU A 123 14.05 -21.99 2.36
CA LEU A 123 14.11 -23.46 2.32
C LEU A 123 15.10 -24.06 3.33
N GLY A 124 16.10 -23.30 3.79
CA GLY A 124 17.06 -23.74 4.81
C GLY A 124 16.44 -23.89 6.20
N LYS A 125 15.38 -23.14 6.51
CA LYS A 125 14.68 -23.20 7.80
C LYS A 125 13.65 -24.31 7.87
N LYS A 126 12.98 -24.65 6.76
CA LYS A 126 11.97 -25.72 6.72
C LYS A 126 12.58 -27.10 7.02
N LYS A 127 13.79 -27.37 6.51
CA LYS A 127 14.53 -28.62 6.77
C LYS A 127 14.84 -28.90 8.25
N LEU A 128 14.78 -27.89 9.13
CA LEU A 128 15.01 -28.01 10.57
C LEU A 128 13.72 -28.21 11.39
N GLN A 129 12.55 -27.96 10.81
CA GLN A 129 11.26 -28.14 11.49
C GLN A 129 10.64 -29.52 11.24
N ASP A 130 11.04 -30.21 10.17
CA ASP A 130 10.57 -31.55 9.81
C ASP A 130 11.46 -32.68 10.38
N LYS A 131 12.18 -32.45 11.49
CA LYS A 131 12.99 -33.45 12.20
C LYS A 131 12.64 -33.51 13.68
#